data_AF-A0A1C3RF89-F1
#
_entry.id   AF-A0A1C3RF89-F1
#
_cell.length_a   1.000
_cell.length_b   1.000
_cell.length_c   1.000
_cell.angle_alpha   90.00
_cell.angle_beta   90.00
_cell.angle_gamma   90.00
#
_symmetry.space_group_name_H-M   'P 1'
#
loop_
_entity.id
_entity.type
_entity.pdbx_description
1 polymer ?
#
loop_
_entity_poly.entity_id
_entity_poly.type
_entity_poly.pdbx_seq_one_letter_code
_entity_poly.pdbx_strand_id
1 'polypeptide(L)'
;MPELVSTISFSCPECEEYTLCDIYVPEPDFSGEKTSDCISEADVEVECENCGAGFDVSVVNRWGQIDAEIRKHPEIEIDATDAQYTQDEDDWEDYELPDNPYYHFRDAISHSSLILGKFGPQDFQGTINRMVFVQAFSALEAYLSDTLISSVLNDRVALARVLQRDKELLKQKFTLHEIYSEPKLIEQKVKAYLLDISYHNLGKVSHLYKNAFGISIKLEPENWERLHKAVSNRHDCVHRNGYTSDGEKPSIYSQEYIEEIMGLISQLVEKVETELGKYRKDALKV
;
A
#
# COMPACT_ATOMS: atom_id res chain seq x y z
N MET A 1 1.09 0.44 20.96
CA MET A 1 2.10 -0.62 20.84
C MET A 1 2.04 -1.04 19.39
N PRO A 2 3.19 -1.10 18.70
CA PRO A 2 3.22 -1.46 17.30
C PRO A 2 2.65 -2.87 17.13
N GLU A 3 1.74 -3.02 16.18
CA GLU A 3 1.09 -4.29 15.88
C GLU A 3 1.84 -4.99 14.74
N LEU A 4 1.76 -6.31 14.67
CA LEU A 4 2.40 -7.06 13.60
C LEU A 4 1.43 -7.19 12.43
N VAL A 5 1.85 -6.76 11.25
CA VAL A 5 1.05 -6.75 10.02
C VAL A 5 1.75 -7.54 8.91
N SER A 6 0.97 -8.14 8.04
CA SER A 6 1.45 -8.76 6.81
C SER A 6 0.51 -8.42 5.67
N THR A 7 1.05 -8.31 4.47
CA THR A 7 0.27 -8.13 3.27
C THR A 7 0.04 -9.49 2.61
N ILE A 8 -1.22 -9.83 2.35
CA ILE A 8 -1.61 -11.03 1.63
C ILE A 8 -2.15 -10.67 0.25
N SER A 9 -1.98 -11.59 -0.70
CA SER A 9 -2.47 -11.41 -2.06
C SER A 9 -3.06 -12.71 -2.60
N PHE A 10 -4.20 -12.60 -3.28
CA PHE A 10 -4.93 -13.76 -3.81
C PHE A 10 -5.93 -13.35 -4.90
N SER A 11 -6.39 -14.33 -5.68
CA SER A 11 -7.49 -14.14 -6.63
C SER A 11 -8.84 -14.29 -5.92
N CYS A 12 -9.68 -13.26 -5.97
CA CYS A 12 -10.96 -13.26 -5.25
C CYS A 12 -11.91 -14.35 -5.80
N PRO A 13 -12.44 -15.26 -4.96
CA PRO A 13 -13.35 -16.32 -5.42
C PRO A 13 -14.67 -15.82 -6.03
N GLU A 14 -15.12 -14.60 -5.66
CA GLU A 14 -16.42 -14.06 -6.08
C GLU A 14 -16.35 -13.25 -7.38
N CYS A 15 -15.24 -12.54 -7.63
CA CYS A 15 -15.11 -11.68 -8.82
C CYS A 15 -13.91 -12.00 -9.70
N GLU A 16 -13.14 -13.02 -9.33
CA GLU A 16 -11.93 -13.52 -10.03
C GLU A 16 -10.81 -12.48 -10.19
N GLU A 17 -10.99 -11.30 -9.60
CA GLU A 17 -10.02 -10.21 -9.65
C GLU A 17 -8.98 -10.36 -8.55
N TYR A 18 -7.74 -10.00 -8.90
CA TYR A 18 -6.61 -10.08 -7.99
C TYR A 18 -6.73 -8.99 -6.92
N THR A 19 -6.63 -9.39 -5.66
CA THR A 19 -6.74 -8.49 -4.51
C THR A 19 -5.52 -8.60 -3.62
N LEU A 20 -5.22 -7.50 -2.93
CA LEU A 20 -4.07 -7.36 -2.07
C LEU A 20 -4.57 -6.67 -0.79
N CYS A 21 -4.31 -7.21 0.39
CA CYS A 21 -4.82 -6.65 1.63
C CYS A 21 -3.84 -6.84 2.80
N ASP A 22 -3.82 -5.86 3.70
CA ASP A 22 -3.03 -5.94 4.92
C ASP A 22 -3.86 -6.59 6.03
N ILE A 23 -3.26 -7.56 6.71
CA ILE A 23 -3.86 -8.31 7.81
C ILE A 23 -3.02 -8.14 9.08
N TYR A 24 -3.71 -8.08 10.21
CA TYR A 24 -3.06 -8.20 11.51
C TYR A 24 -2.68 -9.65 11.76
N VAL A 25 -1.48 -9.85 12.28
CA VAL A 25 -0.90 -11.17 12.51
C VAL A 25 -0.58 -11.30 14.00
N PRO A 26 -0.89 -12.43 14.64
CA PRO A 26 -0.48 -12.65 16.03
C PRO A 26 1.05 -12.71 16.13
N GLU A 27 1.62 -12.20 17.23
CA GLU A 27 3.05 -12.36 17.50
C GLU A 27 3.41 -13.85 17.61
N PRO A 28 4.58 -14.28 17.10
CA PRO A 28 5.06 -15.64 17.32
C PRO A 28 5.17 -15.96 18.81
N ASP A 29 4.85 -17.18 19.22
CA ASP A 29 5.08 -17.61 20.60
C ASP A 29 6.58 -17.74 20.90
N PHE A 30 7.20 -16.66 21.35
CA PHE A 30 8.63 -16.64 21.71
C PHE A 30 8.98 -17.48 22.94
N SER A 31 7.99 -18.08 23.62
CA SER A 31 8.24 -18.99 24.74
C SER A 31 8.61 -20.41 24.31
N GLY A 32 8.52 -20.72 23.00
CA GLY A 32 8.91 -22.00 22.43
C GLY A 32 10.39 -22.33 22.64
N GLU A 33 10.68 -23.56 23.07
CA GLU A 33 12.06 -24.03 23.29
C GLU A 33 12.82 -24.25 21.96
N LYS A 34 12.09 -24.46 20.86
CA LYS A 34 12.63 -24.62 19.50
C LYS A 34 11.89 -23.69 18.54
N THR A 35 12.55 -23.30 17.46
CA THR A 35 11.97 -22.46 16.41
C THR A 35 10.69 -23.05 15.80
N SER A 36 10.54 -24.37 15.77
CA SER A 36 9.32 -25.06 15.31
C SER A 36 8.12 -24.88 16.25
N ASP A 37 8.37 -24.50 17.50
CA ASP A 37 7.36 -24.41 18.55
C ASP A 37 6.90 -22.95 18.71
N CYS A 38 7.55 -22.00 18.03
CA CYS A 38 7.25 -20.58 18.06
C CYS A 38 6.21 -20.20 16.99
N ILE A 39 5.02 -20.77 17.11
CA ILE A 39 3.92 -20.62 16.13
C ILE A 39 2.71 -20.00 16.82
N SER A 40 2.07 -19.05 16.15
CA SER A 40 0.79 -18.47 16.59
C SER A 40 -0.23 -18.50 15.46
N GLU A 41 -1.51 -18.67 15.81
CA GLU A 41 -2.62 -18.71 14.85
C GLU A 41 -3.72 -17.73 15.22
N ALA A 42 -4.36 -17.15 14.21
CA ALA A 42 -5.53 -16.29 14.36
C ALA A 42 -6.44 -16.37 13.14
N ASP A 43 -7.74 -16.12 13.35
CA ASP A 43 -8.69 -15.90 12.27
C ASP A 43 -8.89 -14.40 12.06
N VAL A 44 -8.79 -13.96 10.81
CA VAL A 44 -9.01 -12.57 10.40
C VAL A 44 -10.05 -12.49 9.30
N GLU A 45 -10.89 -11.46 9.36
CA GLU A 45 -11.86 -11.16 8.30
C GLU A 45 -11.22 -10.19 7.31
N VAL A 46 -11.20 -10.56 6.02
CA VAL A 46 -10.67 -9.73 4.95
C VAL A 46 -11.76 -9.41 3.95
N GLU A 47 -11.78 -8.18 3.44
CA GLU A 47 -12.72 -7.73 2.41
C GLU A 47 -11.97 -7.60 1.07
N CYS A 48 -12.50 -8.16 -0.01
CA CYS A 48 -11.95 -7.94 -1.35
C CYS A 48 -12.12 -6.47 -1.75
N GLU A 49 -11.02 -5.85 -2.17
CA GLU A 49 -11.00 -4.42 -2.52
C GLU A 49 -11.67 -4.11 -3.88
N ASN A 50 -12.09 -5.14 -4.60
CA ASN A 50 -12.77 -4.99 -5.88
C ASN A 50 -14.28 -5.13 -5.78
N CYS A 51 -14.79 -6.21 -5.18
CA CYS A 51 -16.22 -6.48 -5.06
C CYS A 51 -16.80 -6.27 -3.65
N GLY A 52 -15.96 -6.11 -2.63
CA GLY A 52 -16.38 -5.96 -1.23
C GLY A 52 -16.85 -7.25 -0.56
N ALA A 53 -16.61 -8.42 -1.17
CA ALA A 53 -16.90 -9.71 -0.54
C ALA A 53 -15.98 -9.95 0.66
N GLY A 54 -16.55 -10.38 1.79
CA GLY A 54 -15.83 -10.72 3.02
C GLY A 54 -15.44 -12.19 3.07
N PHE A 55 -14.23 -12.48 3.53
CA PHE A 55 -13.66 -13.82 3.65
C PHE A 55 -13.03 -14.02 5.02
N ASP A 56 -13.24 -15.20 5.59
CA ASP A 56 -12.56 -15.64 6.81
C ASP A 56 -11.23 -16.32 6.44
N VAL A 57 -10.12 -15.69 6.82
CA VAL A 57 -8.76 -16.17 6.56
C VAL A 57 -8.14 -16.67 7.85
N SER A 58 -7.67 -17.93 7.83
CA SER A 58 -6.86 -18.49 8.90
C SER A 58 -5.40 -18.13 8.65
N VAL A 59 -4.75 -17.50 9.63
CA VAL A 59 -3.38 -16.99 9.52
C VAL A 59 -2.51 -17.70 10.54
N VAL A 60 -1.38 -18.23 10.10
CA VAL A 60 -0.38 -18.89 10.94
C VAL A 60 0.93 -18.13 10.80
N ASN A 61 1.45 -17.61 11.91
CA ASN A 61 2.74 -16.95 11.99
C ASN A 61 3.80 -17.92 12.50
N ARG A 62 4.78 -18.22 11.64
CA ARG A 62 5.94 -19.05 11.96
C ARG A 62 7.19 -18.20 11.94
N TRP A 63 7.46 -17.53 13.06
CA TRP A 63 8.65 -16.70 13.22
C TRP A 63 8.76 -15.57 12.16
N GLY A 64 7.65 -14.91 11.85
CA GLY A 64 7.55 -13.85 10.85
C GLY A 64 7.19 -14.35 9.45
N GLN A 65 7.36 -15.63 9.14
CA GLN A 65 6.84 -16.21 7.90
C GLN A 65 5.34 -16.49 8.06
N ILE A 66 4.55 -15.98 7.14
CA ILE A 66 3.09 -16.06 7.21
C ILE A 66 2.57 -17.13 6.24
N ASP A 67 1.81 -18.07 6.78
CA ASP A 67 0.97 -18.97 6.00
C ASP A 67 -0.50 -18.55 6.20
N ALA A 68 -1.26 -18.41 5.12
CA ALA A 68 -2.65 -18.00 5.17
C ALA A 68 -3.54 -18.88 4.28
N GLU A 69 -4.77 -19.17 4.73
CA GLU A 69 -5.74 -20.00 4.01
C GLU A 69 -7.16 -19.44 4.13
N ILE A 70 -7.89 -19.35 3.01
CA ILE A 70 -9.32 -18.96 3.02
C ILE A 70 -10.15 -20.18 3.44
N ARG A 71 -10.82 -20.13 4.60
CA ARG A 71 -11.51 -21.30 5.17
C ARG A 71 -12.54 -21.96 4.25
N LYS A 72 -13.22 -21.16 3.42
CA LYS A 72 -14.24 -21.64 2.47
C LYS A 72 -13.69 -21.96 1.08
N HIS A 73 -12.45 -21.56 0.80
CA HIS A 73 -11.78 -21.69 -0.49
C HIS A 73 -10.32 -22.11 -0.32
N PRO A 74 -10.06 -23.29 0.30
CA PRO A 74 -8.70 -23.77 0.56
C PRO A 74 -7.90 -24.05 -0.72
N GLU A 75 -8.57 -24.14 -1.87
CA GLU A 75 -7.96 -24.29 -3.18
C GLU A 75 -7.29 -23.02 -3.71
N ILE A 76 -7.55 -21.86 -3.10
CA ILE A 76 -6.97 -20.58 -3.52
C ILE A 76 -5.64 -20.37 -2.81
N GLU A 77 -4.57 -20.30 -3.60
CA GLU A 77 -3.25 -19.95 -3.10
C GLU A 77 -3.22 -18.48 -2.65
N ILE A 78 -2.79 -18.27 -1.41
CA ILE A 78 -2.49 -16.95 -0.85
C ILE A 78 -0.97 -16.81 -0.79
N ASP A 79 -0.44 -15.76 -1.42
CA ASP A 79 0.94 -15.33 -1.18
C ASP A 79 0.95 -14.26 -0.09
N ALA A 80 1.76 -14.47 0.94
CA ALA A 80 1.88 -13.58 2.08
C ALA A 80 3.33 -13.07 2.21
N THR A 81 3.46 -11.78 2.52
CA THR A 81 4.75 -11.19 2.89
C THR A 81 5.19 -11.68 4.27
N ASP A 82 6.45 -11.42 4.62
CA ASP A 82 6.87 -11.56 6.01
C ASP A 82 6.18 -10.52 6.89
N ALA A 83 5.93 -10.87 8.15
CA ALA A 83 5.31 -10.00 9.13
C ALA A 83 6.24 -8.84 9.51
N GLN A 84 5.69 -7.64 9.61
CA GLN A 84 6.40 -6.41 9.97
C GLN A 84 5.64 -5.66 11.05
N TYR A 85 6.35 -4.98 11.95
CA TYR A 85 5.70 -4.11 12.93
C TYR A 85 5.21 -2.83 12.26
N THR A 86 4.01 -2.36 12.64
CA THR A 86 3.58 -0.99 12.33
C THR A 86 4.57 0.01 12.93
N GLN A 87 4.68 1.20 12.34
CA GLN A 87 5.57 2.22 12.88
C GLN A 87 4.94 2.87 14.12
N ASP A 88 5.77 3.38 15.04
CA ASP A 88 5.24 4.10 16.20
C ASP A 88 4.71 5.47 15.76
N GLU A 89 3.59 5.93 16.33
CA GLU A 89 2.99 7.23 15.98
C GLU A 89 3.98 8.40 16.14
N ASP A 90 4.94 8.28 17.07
CA ASP A 90 5.98 9.28 17.36
C ASP A 90 7.02 9.40 16.23
N ASP A 91 7.21 8.37 15.40
CA ASP A 91 8.20 8.39 14.31
C ASP A 91 7.81 9.39 13.19
N TRP A 92 6.54 9.79 13.15
CA TRP A 92 5.96 10.62 12.10
C TRP A 92 5.76 12.09 12.49
N GLU A 93 6.04 12.47 13.74
CA GLU A 93 5.85 13.86 14.22
C GLU A 93 6.62 14.87 13.36
N ASP A 94 7.87 14.52 13.00
CA ASP A 94 8.80 15.37 12.26
C ASP A 94 8.70 15.22 10.72
N TYR A 95 7.77 14.43 10.20
CA TYR A 95 7.64 14.25 8.74
C TYR A 95 7.08 15.52 8.08
N GLU A 96 7.90 16.22 7.30
CA GLU A 96 7.50 17.38 6.51
C GLU A 96 7.03 16.96 5.12
N LEU A 97 5.79 17.31 4.78
CA LEU A 97 5.22 17.04 3.45
C LEU A 97 5.92 17.92 2.40
N PRO A 98 6.30 17.37 1.25
CA PRO A 98 6.87 18.17 0.17
C PRO A 98 5.83 19.10 -0.46
N ASP A 99 6.29 20.29 -0.88
CA ASP A 99 5.42 21.31 -1.51
C ASP A 99 4.80 20.83 -2.83
N ASN A 100 5.51 19.99 -3.58
CA ASN A 100 5.08 19.52 -4.90
C ASN A 100 5.39 18.03 -5.11
N PRO A 101 4.56 17.13 -4.55
CA PRO A 101 4.73 15.68 -4.71
C PRO A 101 4.81 15.24 -6.17
N TYR A 102 4.01 15.86 -7.05
CA TYR A 102 3.99 15.55 -8.48
C TYR A 102 5.32 15.87 -9.17
N TYR A 103 5.96 16.98 -8.83
CA TYR A 103 7.30 17.32 -9.36
C TYR A 103 8.33 16.28 -8.91
N HIS A 104 8.35 15.92 -7.62
CA HIS A 104 9.30 14.92 -7.10
C HIS A 104 9.10 13.54 -7.75
N PHE A 105 7.84 13.12 -7.94
CA PHE A 105 7.52 11.91 -8.69
C PHE A 105 8.07 11.96 -10.11
N ARG A 106 7.80 13.04 -10.86
CA ARG A 106 8.26 13.16 -12.25
C ARG A 106 9.78 13.16 -12.36
N ASP A 107 10.46 13.83 -11.43
CA ASP A 107 11.91 13.85 -11.38
C ASP A 107 12.47 12.44 -11.10
N ALA A 108 11.91 11.74 -10.10
CA ALA A 108 12.30 10.38 -9.76
C ALA A 108 12.08 9.39 -10.92
N ILE A 109 10.93 9.45 -11.58
CA ILE A 109 10.62 8.61 -12.75
C ILE A 109 11.54 8.95 -13.93
N SER A 110 11.79 10.24 -14.20
CA SER A 110 12.68 10.64 -15.28
C SER A 110 14.11 10.13 -15.07
N HIS A 111 14.65 10.28 -13.86
CA HIS A 111 15.96 9.74 -13.50
C HIS A 111 16.00 8.21 -13.59
N SER A 112 14.95 7.54 -13.12
CA SER A 112 14.79 6.09 -13.21
C SER A 112 14.80 5.58 -14.65
N SER A 113 14.09 6.25 -15.56
CA SER A 113 14.08 5.93 -16.98
C SER A 113 15.45 6.13 -17.63
N LEU A 114 16.19 7.18 -17.25
CA LEU A 114 17.55 7.41 -17.75
C LEU A 114 18.53 6.32 -17.31
N ILE A 115 18.44 5.88 -16.05
CA ILE A 115 19.26 4.78 -15.51
C ILE A 115 18.92 3.49 -16.25
N LEU A 116 17.63 3.18 -16.39
CA LEU A 116 17.16 1.98 -17.07
C LEU A 116 17.62 1.93 -18.54
N GLY A 117 17.41 3.01 -19.30
CA GLY A 117 17.81 3.05 -20.70
C GLY A 117 19.32 2.96 -20.91
N LYS A 118 20.13 3.46 -19.97
CA LYS A 118 21.59 3.44 -20.08
C LYS A 118 22.21 2.11 -19.66
N PHE A 119 21.71 1.52 -18.56
CA PHE A 119 22.35 0.39 -17.91
C PHE A 119 21.52 -0.89 -17.94
N GLY A 120 20.21 -0.81 -18.22
CA GLY A 120 19.32 -1.96 -18.32
C GLY A 120 19.72 -3.00 -19.38
N PRO A 121 20.28 -2.62 -20.55
CA PRO A 121 20.78 -3.57 -21.55
C PRO A 121 22.15 -4.23 -21.27
N GLN A 122 22.90 -3.81 -20.24
CA GLN A 122 24.32 -4.21 -20.05
C GLN A 122 24.48 -5.40 -19.08
N ASP A 123 25.64 -6.07 -19.04
CA ASP A 123 25.93 -7.08 -18.00
C ASP A 123 25.56 -6.52 -16.61
N PHE A 124 24.90 -7.33 -15.75
CA PHE A 124 24.19 -6.93 -14.51
C PHE A 124 22.70 -6.49 -14.64
N GLN A 125 22.10 -6.59 -15.83
CA GLN A 125 20.69 -6.23 -16.15
C GLN A 125 19.72 -6.48 -15.00
N GLY A 126 19.66 -7.71 -14.50
CA GLY A 126 18.67 -8.09 -13.49
C GLY A 126 18.72 -7.23 -12.23
N THR A 127 19.90 -6.86 -11.73
CA THR A 127 19.99 -6.10 -10.47
C THR A 127 19.61 -4.64 -10.67
N ILE A 128 20.13 -3.99 -11.71
CA ILE A 128 19.79 -2.58 -12.00
C ILE A 128 18.30 -2.46 -12.31
N ASN A 129 17.77 -3.38 -13.10
CA ASN A 129 16.35 -3.45 -13.44
C ASN A 129 15.50 -3.60 -12.17
N ARG A 130 15.83 -4.54 -11.27
CA ARG A 130 15.10 -4.67 -9.98
C ARG A 130 15.20 -3.41 -9.13
N MET A 131 16.35 -2.73 -9.09
CA MET A 131 16.51 -1.48 -8.33
C MET A 131 15.64 -0.34 -8.91
N VAL A 132 15.64 -0.18 -10.24
CA VAL A 132 14.77 0.81 -10.92
C VAL A 132 13.30 0.47 -10.68
N PHE A 133 12.94 -0.81 -10.76
CA PHE A 133 11.58 -1.28 -10.52
C PHE A 133 11.09 -0.94 -9.12
N VAL A 134 11.89 -1.24 -8.09
CA VAL A 134 11.58 -0.85 -6.70
C VAL A 134 11.50 0.67 -6.56
N GLN A 135 12.43 1.42 -7.15
CA GLN A 135 12.44 2.88 -7.10
C GLN A 135 11.18 3.51 -7.73
N ALA A 136 10.65 2.92 -8.81
CA ALA A 136 9.42 3.40 -9.44
C ALA A 136 8.22 3.27 -8.49
N PHE A 137 8.13 2.19 -7.72
CA PHE A 137 7.12 2.03 -6.67
C PHE A 137 7.36 2.97 -5.50
N SER A 138 8.60 3.15 -5.03
CA SER A 138 8.90 4.14 -3.98
C SER A 138 8.46 5.55 -4.37
N ALA A 139 8.67 5.94 -5.64
CA ALA A 139 8.20 7.23 -6.16
C ALA A 139 6.66 7.31 -6.20
N LEU A 140 5.97 6.23 -6.59
CA LEU A 140 4.51 6.16 -6.57
C LEU A 140 3.96 6.27 -5.14
N GLU A 141 4.50 5.48 -4.21
CA GLU A 141 4.06 5.41 -2.82
C GLU A 141 4.20 6.80 -2.15
N ALA A 142 5.35 7.45 -2.31
CA ALA A 142 5.57 8.81 -1.81
C ALA A 142 4.57 9.81 -2.42
N TYR A 143 4.38 9.77 -3.75
CA TYR A 143 3.41 10.65 -4.41
C TYR A 143 1.98 10.47 -3.87
N LEU A 144 1.50 9.23 -3.78
CA LEU A 144 0.14 8.92 -3.30
C LEU A 144 -0.02 9.35 -1.85
N SER A 145 0.98 9.11 -1.01
CA SER A 145 0.98 9.52 0.39
C SER A 145 0.94 11.02 0.56
N ASP A 146 1.95 11.71 0.04
CA ASP A 146 2.10 13.14 0.22
C ASP A 146 0.93 13.91 -0.38
N THR A 147 0.43 13.47 -1.55
CA THR A 147 -0.72 14.10 -2.23
C THR A 147 -2.01 13.89 -1.45
N LEU A 148 -2.27 12.67 -0.94
CA LEU A 148 -3.47 12.39 -0.15
C LEU A 148 -3.45 13.22 1.14
N ILE A 149 -2.37 13.12 1.91
CA ILE A 149 -2.25 13.79 3.21
C ILE A 149 -2.36 15.30 3.05
N SER A 150 -1.56 15.89 2.15
CA SER A 150 -1.61 17.35 1.93
C SER A 150 -2.99 17.80 1.47
N SER A 151 -3.66 17.04 0.62
CA SER A 151 -5.00 17.41 0.12
C SER A 151 -6.09 17.26 1.18
N VAL A 152 -6.00 16.25 2.06
CA VAL A 152 -6.95 16.06 3.17
C VAL A 152 -6.77 17.13 4.23
N LEU A 153 -5.53 17.41 4.66
CA LEU A 153 -5.26 18.35 5.75
C LEU A 153 -5.55 19.81 5.36
N ASN A 154 -5.47 20.15 4.07
CA ASN A 154 -5.77 21.49 3.57
C ASN A 154 -7.24 21.70 3.16
N ASP A 155 -8.10 20.68 3.26
CA ASP A 155 -9.52 20.76 2.93
C ASP A 155 -10.39 20.20 4.07
N ARG A 156 -11.06 21.10 4.79
CA ARG A 156 -11.94 20.74 5.92
C ARG A 156 -13.06 19.78 5.53
N VAL A 157 -13.57 19.87 4.30
CA VAL A 157 -14.64 18.98 3.81
C VAL A 157 -14.06 17.58 3.56
N ALA A 158 -12.88 17.48 2.96
CA ALA A 158 -12.19 16.21 2.76
C ALA A 158 -11.82 15.56 4.11
N LEU A 159 -11.23 16.33 5.04
CA LEU A 159 -10.91 15.89 6.40
C LEU A 159 -12.14 15.31 7.12
N ALA A 160 -13.26 16.04 7.08
CA ALA A 160 -14.50 15.58 7.70
C ALA A 160 -15.02 14.28 7.07
N ARG A 161 -14.89 14.11 5.74
CA ARG A 161 -15.32 12.87 5.06
C ARG A 161 -14.46 11.67 5.42
N VAL A 162 -13.15 11.85 5.55
CA VAL A 162 -12.24 10.77 5.98
C VAL A 162 -12.63 10.31 7.38
N LEU A 163 -12.77 11.25 8.34
CA LEU A 163 -13.19 10.96 9.71
C LEU A 163 -14.54 10.25 9.83
N GLN A 164 -15.47 10.50 8.91
CA GLN A 164 -16.82 9.91 8.94
C GLN A 164 -16.91 8.53 8.28
N ARG A 165 -15.93 8.15 7.44
CA ARG A 165 -16.02 6.98 6.56
C ARG A 165 -14.95 5.94 6.83
N ASP A 166 -13.85 6.34 7.44
CA ASP A 166 -12.75 5.43 7.76
C ASP A 166 -13.01 4.66 9.07
N LYS A 167 -13.01 3.33 8.99
CA LYS A 167 -13.35 2.46 10.12
C LYS A 167 -12.36 2.56 11.28
N GLU A 168 -11.07 2.82 11.01
CA GLU A 168 -10.04 2.90 12.04
C GLU A 168 -10.08 4.24 12.76
N LEU A 169 -10.22 5.34 12.02
CA LEU A 169 -10.37 6.67 12.62
C LEU A 169 -11.65 6.79 13.47
N LEU A 170 -12.75 6.14 13.07
CA LEU A 170 -14.00 6.13 13.84
C LEU A 170 -13.89 5.45 15.21
N LYS A 171 -12.90 4.58 15.42
CA LYS A 171 -12.68 3.90 16.70
C LYS A 171 -11.94 4.77 17.72
N GLN A 172 -11.23 5.81 17.27
CA GLN A 172 -10.45 6.68 18.14
C GLN A 172 -11.35 7.52 19.06
N LYS A 173 -10.94 7.68 20.33
CA LYS A 173 -11.69 8.44 21.34
C LYS A 173 -10.79 9.44 22.04
N PHE A 174 -11.30 10.65 22.23
CA PHE A 174 -10.60 11.74 22.88
C PHE A 174 -11.50 12.40 23.93
N THR A 175 -10.91 12.82 25.02
CA THR A 175 -11.52 13.64 26.06
C THR A 175 -11.58 15.11 25.64
N LEU A 176 -12.49 15.88 26.25
CA LEU A 176 -12.55 17.33 26.04
C LEU A 176 -11.26 18.05 26.46
N HIS A 177 -10.51 17.48 27.42
CA HIS A 177 -9.24 18.06 27.85
C HIS A 177 -8.16 17.89 26.80
N GLU A 178 -8.02 16.70 26.19
CA GLU A 178 -7.06 16.45 25.10
C GLU A 178 -7.33 17.37 23.90
N ILE A 179 -8.60 17.47 23.49
CA ILE A 179 -9.02 18.37 22.40
C ILE A 179 -8.71 19.85 22.72
N TYR A 180 -8.82 20.25 23.99
CA TYR A 180 -8.51 21.62 24.42
C TYR A 180 -7.00 21.89 24.49
N SER A 181 -6.23 20.92 24.98
CA SER A 181 -4.78 21.03 25.17
C SER A 181 -4.02 20.99 23.85
N GLU A 182 -4.59 20.34 22.82
CA GLU A 182 -3.96 20.15 21.51
C GLU A 182 -4.86 20.68 20.37
N PRO A 183 -4.71 21.97 19.98
CA PRO A 183 -5.60 22.61 19.00
C PRO A 183 -5.60 21.99 17.59
N LYS A 184 -4.62 21.13 17.27
CA LYS A 184 -4.49 20.41 16.00
C LYS A 184 -4.55 18.89 16.16
N LEU A 185 -5.06 18.41 17.30
CA LEU A 185 -5.12 16.98 17.63
C LEU A 185 -5.73 16.16 16.50
N ILE A 186 -6.83 16.64 15.90
CA ILE A 186 -7.54 15.92 14.84
C ILE A 186 -6.65 15.82 13.58
N GLU A 187 -6.08 16.93 13.13
CA GLU A 187 -5.19 16.95 11.98
C GLU A 187 -3.94 16.09 12.20
N GLN A 188 -3.37 16.12 13.41
CA GLN A 188 -2.21 15.31 13.79
C GLN A 188 -2.55 13.81 13.77
N LYS A 189 -3.69 13.41 14.35
CA LYS A 189 -4.11 12.00 14.37
C LYS A 189 -4.48 11.48 13.00
N VAL A 190 -5.12 12.29 12.17
CA VAL A 190 -5.38 11.92 10.76
C VAL A 190 -4.07 11.85 9.97
N LYS A 191 -3.13 12.78 10.16
CA LYS A 191 -1.81 12.74 9.51
C LYS A 191 -1.07 11.47 9.89
N ALA A 192 -0.96 11.15 11.17
CA ALA A 192 -0.27 9.96 11.68
C ALA A 192 -0.91 8.68 11.11
N TYR A 193 -2.24 8.58 11.16
CA TYR A 193 -2.97 7.45 10.57
C TYR A 193 -2.66 7.29 9.07
N LEU A 194 -2.71 8.37 8.30
CA LEU A 194 -2.45 8.30 6.86
C LEU A 194 -0.99 7.95 6.55
N LEU A 195 -0.03 8.41 7.35
CA LEU A 195 1.40 8.07 7.19
C LEU A 195 1.70 6.60 7.45
N ASP A 196 0.95 5.95 8.34
CA ASP A 196 1.11 4.52 8.66
C ASP A 196 0.53 3.59 7.57
N ILE A 197 -0.11 4.13 6.54
CA ILE A 197 -0.71 3.32 5.48
C ILE A 197 0.36 2.82 4.50
N SER A 198 0.33 1.52 4.20
CA SER A 198 1.06 0.91 3.09
C SER A 198 0.51 1.40 1.73
N TYR A 199 1.19 2.36 1.10
CA TYR A 199 0.71 2.96 -0.15
C TYR A 199 0.88 2.09 -1.41
N HIS A 200 1.62 0.98 -1.31
CA HIS A 200 1.61 -0.07 -2.34
C HIS A 200 0.32 -0.89 -2.32
N ASN A 201 -0.49 -0.84 -1.24
CA ASN A 201 -1.83 -1.39 -1.22
C ASN A 201 -2.80 -0.47 -1.99
N LEU A 202 -2.81 -0.63 -3.32
CA LEU A 202 -3.49 0.30 -4.23
C LEU A 202 -5.02 0.31 -4.10
N GLY A 203 -5.67 -0.78 -3.65
CA GLY A 203 -7.10 -0.76 -3.46
C GLY A 203 -7.51 -0.08 -2.16
N LYS A 204 -6.76 -0.24 -1.06
CA LYS A 204 -6.93 0.58 0.16
C LYS A 204 -6.73 2.06 -0.16
N VAL A 205 -5.66 2.41 -0.87
CA VAL A 205 -5.40 3.81 -1.29
C VAL A 205 -6.55 4.33 -2.17
N SER A 206 -7.05 3.52 -3.12
CA SER A 206 -8.19 3.89 -3.96
C SER A 206 -9.45 4.19 -3.13
N HIS A 207 -9.73 3.39 -2.10
CA HIS A 207 -10.83 3.65 -1.17
C HIS A 207 -10.65 4.94 -0.38
N LEU A 208 -9.44 5.27 0.06
CA LEU A 208 -9.18 6.53 0.78
C LEU A 208 -9.43 7.76 -0.10
N TYR A 209 -8.93 7.77 -1.34
CA TYR A 209 -9.20 8.85 -2.28
C TYR A 209 -10.71 8.98 -2.60
N LYS A 210 -11.41 7.86 -2.72
CA LYS A 210 -12.87 7.84 -2.89
C LYS A 210 -13.59 8.37 -1.64
N ASN A 211 -13.15 8.00 -0.44
CA ASN A 211 -13.76 8.43 0.80
C ASN A 211 -13.56 9.94 1.03
N ALA A 212 -12.34 10.44 0.83
CA ALA A 212 -11.98 11.84 0.99
C ALA A 212 -12.62 12.75 -0.07
N PHE A 213 -12.47 12.41 -1.35
CA PHE A 213 -12.77 13.32 -2.46
C PHE A 213 -13.91 12.86 -3.36
N GLY A 214 -14.37 11.61 -3.23
CA GLY A 214 -15.38 11.03 -4.12
C GLY A 214 -14.84 10.66 -5.50
N ILE A 215 -13.51 10.57 -5.66
CA ILE A 215 -12.87 10.26 -6.95
C ILE A 215 -12.46 8.79 -7.04
N SER A 216 -12.37 8.26 -8.26
CA SER A 216 -11.81 6.93 -8.52
C SER A 216 -10.46 7.07 -9.21
N ILE A 217 -9.44 6.46 -8.61
CA ILE A 217 -8.08 6.44 -9.17
C ILE A 217 -7.78 5.13 -9.93
N LYS A 218 -8.68 4.15 -9.88
CA LYS A 218 -8.48 2.85 -10.56
C LYS A 218 -8.27 3.06 -12.06
N LEU A 219 -7.25 2.44 -12.64
CA LEU A 219 -7.06 2.40 -14.09
C LEU A 219 -8.12 1.50 -14.75
N GLU A 220 -8.07 1.38 -16.08
CA GLU A 220 -8.87 0.36 -16.77
C GLU A 220 -8.54 -1.04 -16.24
N PRO A 221 -9.51 -1.98 -16.18
CA PRO A 221 -9.38 -3.24 -15.44
C PRO A 221 -8.08 -4.01 -15.72
N GLU A 222 -7.73 -4.20 -16.99
CA GLU A 222 -6.50 -4.90 -17.40
C GLU A 222 -5.22 -4.23 -16.86
N ASN A 223 -5.14 -2.89 -16.92
CA ASN A 223 -4.01 -2.12 -16.43
C ASN A 223 -3.96 -2.09 -14.90
N TRP A 224 -5.12 -2.09 -14.24
CA TRP A 224 -5.23 -2.12 -12.79
C TRP A 224 -4.76 -3.47 -12.24
N GLU A 225 -5.25 -4.57 -12.81
CA GLU A 225 -4.81 -5.94 -12.45
C GLU A 225 -3.31 -6.10 -12.66
N ARG A 226 -2.78 -5.61 -13.79
CA ARG A 226 -1.35 -5.68 -14.09
C ARG A 226 -0.49 -4.90 -13.08
N LEU A 227 -0.96 -3.73 -12.64
CA LEU A 227 -0.26 -2.94 -11.64
C LEU A 227 -0.29 -3.62 -10.27
N HIS A 228 -1.41 -4.24 -9.88
CA HIS A 228 -1.46 -5.04 -8.65
C HIS A 228 -0.52 -6.25 -8.69
N LYS A 229 -0.45 -6.99 -9.80
CA LYS A 229 0.54 -8.07 -9.96
C LYS A 229 1.98 -7.55 -9.84
N ALA A 230 2.25 -6.35 -10.36
CA ALA A 230 3.56 -5.73 -10.24
C ALA A 230 3.90 -5.32 -8.79
N VAL A 231 2.92 -4.99 -7.95
CA VAL A 231 3.13 -4.76 -6.51
C VAL A 231 3.67 -6.02 -5.83
N SER A 232 3.12 -7.20 -6.13
CA SER A 232 3.62 -8.47 -5.59
C SER A 232 5.06 -8.74 -6.02
N ASN A 233 5.36 -8.56 -7.32
CA ASN A 233 6.73 -8.65 -7.83
C ASN A 233 7.70 -7.66 -7.16
N ARG A 234 7.21 -6.50 -6.70
CA ARG A 234 8.01 -5.51 -5.96
C ARG A 234 8.36 -6.01 -4.58
N HIS A 235 7.47 -6.73 -3.89
CA HIS A 235 7.77 -7.38 -2.62
C HIS A 235 8.91 -8.39 -2.78
N ASP A 236 8.84 -9.24 -3.81
CA ASP A 236 9.92 -10.17 -4.14
C ASP A 236 11.24 -9.45 -4.36
N CYS A 237 11.23 -8.33 -5.09
CA CYS A 237 12.44 -7.53 -5.32
C CYS A 237 13.06 -6.98 -4.03
N VAL A 238 12.23 -6.47 -3.12
CA VAL A 238 12.70 -5.84 -1.87
C VAL A 238 13.13 -6.86 -0.82
N HIS A 239 12.32 -7.89 -0.59
CA HIS A 239 12.53 -8.82 0.54
C HIS A 239 13.26 -10.10 0.14
N ARG A 240 13.08 -10.54 -1.10
CA ARG A 240 13.62 -11.82 -1.60
C ARG A 240 14.65 -11.63 -2.72
N ASN A 241 15.13 -10.40 -2.97
CA ASN A 241 16.07 -10.05 -4.06
C ASN A 241 15.61 -10.54 -5.46
N GLY A 242 14.30 -10.52 -5.68
CA GLY A 242 13.64 -10.94 -6.91
C GLY A 242 13.52 -12.45 -7.06
N TYR A 243 13.56 -13.19 -5.94
CA TYR A 243 13.13 -14.59 -5.90
C TYR A 243 11.69 -14.64 -5.39
N THR A 244 10.88 -15.58 -5.87
CA THR A 244 9.54 -15.84 -5.35
C THR A 244 9.59 -16.52 -3.99
N SER A 245 8.44 -16.68 -3.35
CA SER A 245 8.28 -17.47 -2.12
C SER A 245 8.75 -18.91 -2.25
N ASP A 246 8.61 -19.50 -3.44
CA ASP A 246 9.10 -20.85 -3.77
C ASP A 246 10.61 -20.92 -4.08
N GLY A 247 11.31 -19.77 -4.07
CA GLY A 247 12.74 -19.70 -4.38
C GLY A 247 13.06 -19.73 -5.88
N GLU A 248 12.07 -19.53 -6.75
CA GLU A 248 12.30 -19.35 -8.19
C GLU A 248 12.75 -17.92 -8.47
N LYS A 249 13.54 -17.71 -9.52
CA LYS A 249 13.96 -16.36 -9.94
C LYS A 249 13.27 -15.98 -11.25
N PRO A 250 12.20 -15.18 -11.22
CA PRO A 250 11.50 -14.79 -12.42
C PRO A 250 12.44 -14.04 -13.38
N SER A 251 12.47 -14.45 -14.65
CA SER A 251 13.18 -13.74 -15.71
C SER A 251 12.36 -12.57 -16.30
N ILE A 252 11.41 -12.04 -15.53
CA ILE A 252 10.43 -11.04 -15.99
C ILE A 252 10.96 -9.60 -15.91
N TYR A 253 12.02 -9.34 -15.16
CA TYR A 253 12.55 -8.00 -14.91
C TYR A 253 13.39 -7.48 -16.09
N SER A 254 12.84 -7.56 -17.31
CA SER A 254 13.43 -6.96 -18.51
C SER A 254 13.25 -5.44 -18.50
N GLN A 255 14.00 -4.75 -19.35
CA GLN A 255 13.84 -3.31 -19.53
C GLN A 255 12.41 -2.98 -19.98
N GLU A 256 11.89 -3.72 -20.95
CA GLU A 256 10.57 -3.51 -21.54
C GLU A 256 9.46 -3.66 -20.50
N TYR A 257 9.56 -4.69 -19.64
CA TYR A 257 8.61 -4.88 -18.55
C TYR A 257 8.61 -3.68 -17.58
N ILE A 258 9.80 -3.18 -17.21
CA ILE A 258 9.89 -2.07 -16.26
C ILE A 258 9.40 -0.77 -16.89
N GLU A 259 9.75 -0.50 -18.15
CA GLU A 259 9.24 0.66 -18.89
C GLU A 259 7.71 0.65 -18.96
N GLU A 260 7.11 -0.52 -19.19
CA GLU A 260 5.67 -0.69 -19.17
C GLU A 260 5.07 -0.38 -17.79
N ILE A 261 5.61 -0.96 -16.71
CA ILE A 261 5.10 -0.70 -15.35
C ILE A 261 5.29 0.77 -14.97
N MET A 262 6.43 1.40 -15.29
CA MET A 262 6.64 2.83 -15.10
C MET A 262 5.61 3.67 -15.88
N GLY A 263 5.22 3.21 -17.07
CA GLY A 263 4.14 3.81 -17.85
C GLY A 263 2.78 3.72 -17.16
N LEU A 264 2.43 2.57 -16.57
CA LEU A 264 1.21 2.40 -15.78
C LEU A 264 1.20 3.25 -14.51
N ILE A 265 2.32 3.28 -13.79
CA ILE A 265 2.53 4.13 -12.61
C ILE A 265 2.32 5.61 -12.99
N SER A 266 2.90 6.06 -14.10
CA SER A 266 2.71 7.43 -14.59
C SER A 266 1.25 7.71 -14.97
N GLN A 267 0.56 6.77 -15.63
CA GLN A 267 -0.86 6.91 -15.93
C GLN A 267 -1.73 7.03 -14.68
N LEU A 268 -1.42 6.27 -13.62
CA LEU A 268 -2.12 6.37 -12.34
C LEU A 268 -1.94 7.76 -11.72
N VAL A 269 -0.71 8.27 -11.65
CA VAL A 269 -0.42 9.61 -11.14
C VAL A 269 -1.17 10.69 -11.94
N GLU A 270 -1.12 10.64 -13.27
CA GLU A 270 -1.85 11.60 -14.12
C GLU A 270 -3.38 11.55 -13.91
N LYS A 271 -3.92 10.35 -13.67
CA LYS A 271 -5.33 10.17 -13.32
C LYS A 271 -5.67 10.83 -11.98
N VAL A 272 -4.81 10.65 -10.96
CA VAL A 272 -4.98 11.31 -9.65
C VAL A 272 -4.96 12.83 -9.81
N GLU A 273 -3.95 13.39 -10.49
CA GLU A 273 -3.85 14.84 -10.75
C GLU A 273 -5.10 15.38 -11.47
N THR A 274 -5.58 14.65 -12.48
CA THR A 274 -6.74 15.05 -13.27
C THR A 274 -8.02 15.06 -12.42
N GLU A 275 -8.30 13.98 -11.72
CA GLU A 275 -9.52 13.84 -10.92
C GLU A 275 -9.52 14.79 -9.70
N LEU A 276 -8.38 14.93 -9.03
CA LEU A 276 -8.24 15.84 -7.91
C LEU A 276 -8.30 17.30 -8.37
N GLY A 277 -7.77 17.61 -9.56
CA GLY A 277 -7.91 18.91 -10.20
C GLY A 277 -9.37 19.26 -10.53
N LYS A 278 -10.20 18.28 -10.94
CA LYS A 278 -11.65 18.46 -11.11
C LYS A 278 -12.32 18.73 -9.76
N TYR A 279 -12.04 17.89 -8.76
CA TYR A 279 -12.57 18.05 -7.40
C TYR A 279 -12.31 19.46 -6.83
N ARG A 280 -11.05 19.92 -6.91
CA ARG A 280 -10.65 21.26 -6.42
C ARG A 280 -11.39 22.39 -7.15
N LYS A 281 -11.61 22.28 -8.46
CA LYS A 281 -12.36 23.28 -9.24
C LYS A 281 -13.83 23.34 -8.85
N ASP A 282 -14.43 22.20 -8.51
CA ASP A 282 -15.83 22.15 -8.10
C ASP A 282 -16.02 22.61 -6.66
N ALA A 283 -15.07 22.33 -5.78
CA ALA A 283 -15.05 22.84 -4.40
C ALA A 283 -14.99 24.38 -4.34
N LEU A 284 -14.30 25.02 -5.29
CA LEU A 284 -14.21 26.49 -5.39
C LEU A 284 -15.50 27.18 -5.91
N LYS A 285 -16.48 26.41 -6.40
CA LYS A 285 -17.77 26.96 -6.90
C LYS A 285 -18.85 27.01 -5.82
N VAL A 286 -18.59 26.45 -4.64
CA VAL A 286 -19.49 26.38 -3.48
C VAL A 286 -19.07 27.43 -2.45
#